data_AF-A0A353DGU7-F1
#
_entry.id   AF-A0A353DGU7-F1
#
_cell.length_a   1.000
_cell.length_b   1.000
_cell.length_c   1.000
_cell.angle_alpha   90.00
_cell.angle_beta   90.00
_cell.angle_gamma   90.00
#
_symmetry.space_group_name_H-M   'P 1'
#
loop_
_entity.id
_entity.type
_entity.pdbx_description
1 polymer ?
#
loop_
_entity_poly.entity_id
_entity_poly.type
_entity_poly.pdbx_seq_one_letter_code
_entity_poly.pdbx_strand_id
1 'polypeptide(L)'
;MKTYILLFFLPILAQCSTGPAKSAGPVPTLHNRALQKSWGEPVSEQTSDGFRLIYTNPSYSSNRLTILAKKSMWASHQYPPNVKGQKLVNGDFIPTSKPQVFRSATIMGKRIKYYQTDEGSGADAPRFRAMGVQLTTPSGAVGNYLIDYEGEEKEFSLRLAEMGW
;
A
#
# COMPACT_ATOMS: atom_id res chain seq x y z
N MET A 1 -35.71 -22.24 53.42
CA MET A 1 -35.08 -21.26 52.49
C MET A 1 -34.26 -22.03 51.48
N LYS A 2 -34.62 -21.97 50.19
CA LYS A 2 -33.89 -22.63 49.09
C LYS A 2 -33.10 -21.57 48.33
N THR A 3 -31.78 -21.68 48.35
CA THR A 3 -30.85 -20.79 47.65
C THR A 3 -30.60 -21.36 46.25
N TYR A 4 -30.97 -20.63 45.20
CA TYR A 4 -30.60 -20.96 43.82
C TYR A 4 -29.33 -20.20 43.46
N ILE A 5 -28.25 -20.94 43.18
CA ILE A 5 -27.01 -20.38 42.63
C ILE A 5 -27.14 -20.37 41.10
N LEU A 6 -27.20 -19.17 40.53
CA LEU A 6 -27.17 -18.94 39.09
C LEU A 6 -25.71 -19.03 38.61
N LEU A 7 -25.37 -20.06 37.85
CA LEU A 7 -24.09 -20.17 37.14
C LEU A 7 -24.21 -19.41 35.80
N PHE A 8 -23.67 -18.19 35.76
CA PHE A 8 -23.44 -17.47 34.50
C PHE A 8 -22.28 -18.13 33.75
N PHE A 9 -22.58 -18.88 32.70
CA PHE A 9 -21.62 -19.26 31.67
C PHE A 9 -21.34 -18.04 30.78
N LEU A 10 -20.21 -17.37 31.03
CA LEU A 10 -19.64 -16.41 30.08
C LEU A 10 -18.91 -17.18 28.97
N PRO A 11 -19.26 -17.00 27.68
CA PRO A 11 -18.44 -17.51 26.59
C PRO A 11 -17.18 -16.64 26.52
N ILE A 12 -16.04 -17.22 26.88
CA ILE A 12 -14.74 -16.64 26.55
C ILE A 12 -14.61 -16.73 25.03
N LEU A 13 -15.00 -15.65 24.34
CA LEU A 13 -14.61 -15.43 22.95
C LEU A 13 -13.08 -15.41 22.93
N ALA A 14 -12.50 -16.52 22.47
CA ALA A 14 -11.11 -16.59 22.11
C ALA A 14 -10.86 -15.55 21.01
N GLN A 15 -10.39 -14.36 21.41
CA GLN A 15 -9.76 -13.42 20.49
C GLN A 15 -8.52 -14.14 19.94
N CYS A 16 -8.63 -14.64 18.71
CA CYS A 16 -7.47 -14.92 17.89
C CYS A 16 -6.73 -13.60 17.65
N SER A 17 -5.90 -13.19 18.61
CA SER A 17 -4.82 -12.26 18.39
C SER A 17 -3.82 -12.99 17.50
N THR A 18 -3.95 -12.78 16.19
CA THR A 18 -2.83 -13.03 15.27
C THR A 18 -1.77 -12.00 15.62
N GLY A 19 -0.88 -12.36 16.55
CA GLY A 19 0.33 -11.60 16.79
C GLY A 19 1.09 -11.42 15.47
N PRO A 20 1.83 -10.30 15.29
CA PRO A 20 2.52 -10.06 14.03
C PRO A 20 3.51 -11.21 13.79
N ALA A 21 3.29 -11.94 12.69
CA ALA A 21 4.22 -12.98 12.24
C ALA A 21 5.60 -12.34 11.96
N LYS A 22 6.67 -13.13 12.10
CA LYS A 22 8.07 -12.73 11.83
C LYS A 22 8.15 -11.94 10.52
N SER A 23 8.18 -10.62 10.61
CA SER A 23 8.15 -9.74 9.45
C SER A 23 9.54 -9.64 8.84
N ALA A 24 9.63 -9.48 7.51
CA ALA A 24 10.88 -9.23 6.82
C ALA A 24 11.40 -7.79 7.00
N GLY A 25 10.84 -7.03 7.96
CA GLY A 25 11.11 -5.63 8.20
C GLY A 25 9.96 -4.97 8.98
N PRO A 26 10.16 -3.76 9.52
CA PRO A 26 9.14 -3.05 10.27
C PRO A 26 7.88 -2.79 9.41
N VAL A 27 6.71 -2.62 10.04
CA VAL A 27 5.44 -2.43 9.33
C VAL A 27 5.14 -0.93 9.24
N PRO A 28 5.29 -0.28 8.07
CA PRO A 28 4.91 1.12 7.94
C PRO A 28 3.38 1.23 7.84
N THR A 29 2.82 2.27 8.42
CA THR A 29 1.38 2.56 8.39
C THR A 29 1.12 3.98 7.87
N LEU A 30 -0.13 4.28 7.52
CA LEU A 30 -0.55 5.67 7.31
C LEU A 30 -0.67 6.36 8.68
N HIS A 31 0.25 7.27 9.00
CA HIS A 31 0.33 7.87 10.33
C HIS A 31 -0.71 8.98 10.55
N ASN A 32 -1.30 9.51 9.47
CA ASN A 32 -2.21 10.66 9.56
C ASN A 32 -3.56 10.19 10.09
N ARG A 33 -3.89 10.54 11.34
CA ARG A 33 -5.15 10.16 12.01
C ARG A 33 -6.40 10.50 11.21
N ALA A 34 -6.43 11.61 10.47
CA ALA A 34 -7.60 12.00 9.68
C ALA A 34 -7.85 11.03 8.51
N LEU A 35 -6.79 10.50 7.92
CA LEU A 35 -6.85 9.62 6.76
C LEU A 35 -6.89 8.15 7.14
N GLN A 36 -6.24 7.75 8.24
CA GLN A 36 -6.48 6.47 8.88
C GLN A 36 -7.96 6.35 9.30
N LYS A 37 -8.60 7.46 9.75
CA LYS A 37 -10.04 7.48 10.03
C LYS A 37 -10.90 7.40 8.76
N SER A 38 -10.46 7.93 7.63
CA SER A 38 -11.27 7.94 6.40
C SER A 38 -11.07 6.72 5.50
N TRP A 39 -9.89 6.10 5.51
CA TRP A 39 -9.60 4.87 4.74
C TRP A 39 -9.66 3.61 5.60
N GLY A 40 -9.61 3.75 6.92
CA GLY A 40 -9.62 2.64 7.86
C GLY A 40 -8.27 1.93 7.98
N GLU A 41 -8.30 0.81 8.67
CA GLU A 41 -7.16 -0.10 8.79
C GLU A 41 -6.95 -0.87 7.48
N PRO A 42 -5.70 -1.22 7.13
CA PRO A 42 -5.44 -1.99 5.93
C PRO A 42 -5.92 -3.43 6.09
N VAL A 43 -6.30 -4.04 4.98
CA VAL A 43 -6.30 -5.51 4.90
C VAL A 43 -4.85 -5.96 4.92
N SER A 44 -4.51 -6.85 5.85
CA SER A 44 -3.16 -7.39 6.03
C SER A 44 -3.14 -8.87 5.66
N GLU A 45 -2.20 -9.24 4.80
CA GLU A 45 -1.99 -10.61 4.35
C GLU A 45 -0.53 -11.02 4.53
N GLN A 46 -0.30 -12.28 4.90
CA GLN A 46 1.04 -12.85 4.91
C GLN A 46 1.46 -13.24 3.49
N THR A 47 2.74 -13.02 3.20
CA THR A 47 3.37 -13.39 1.93
C THR A 47 4.65 -14.16 2.22
N SER A 48 5.19 -14.84 1.21
CA SER A 48 6.50 -15.49 1.33
C SER A 48 7.62 -14.53 1.71
N ASP A 49 7.45 -13.23 1.48
CA ASP A 49 8.44 -12.18 1.68
C ASP A 49 8.18 -11.30 2.91
N GLY A 50 7.19 -11.64 3.74
CA GLY A 50 6.74 -10.80 4.86
C GLY A 50 5.24 -10.59 4.74
N PHE A 51 4.79 -9.37 4.52
CA PHE A 51 3.37 -9.03 4.50
C PHE A 51 2.99 -8.19 3.27
N ARG A 52 1.68 -8.12 3.01
CA ARG A 52 1.05 -7.16 2.11
C ARG A 52 -0.02 -6.41 2.88
N LEU A 53 0.06 -5.08 2.89
CA LEU A 53 -0.99 -4.19 3.38
C LEU A 53 -1.71 -3.58 2.20
N ILE A 54 -3.04 -3.53 2.28
CA ILE A 54 -3.89 -2.91 1.27
C ILE A 54 -4.84 -1.94 1.97
N TYR A 55 -4.67 -0.65 1.72
CA TYR A 55 -5.63 0.38 2.09
C TYR A 55 -6.53 0.67 0.89
N THR A 56 -7.84 0.66 1.10
CA THR A 56 -8.83 0.98 0.05
C THR A 56 -9.67 2.15 0.51
N ASN A 57 -9.84 3.16 -0.35
CA ASN A 57 -10.72 4.27 -0.03
C ASN A 57 -12.19 3.79 -0.04
N PRO A 58 -12.94 3.91 1.07
CA PRO A 58 -14.32 3.45 1.12
C PRO A 58 -15.26 4.29 0.24
N SER A 59 -14.90 5.54 -0.07
CA SER A 59 -15.66 6.40 -0.98
C SER A 59 -15.38 6.11 -2.45
N TYR A 60 -14.21 5.55 -2.78
CA TYR A 60 -13.76 5.29 -4.14
C TYR A 60 -12.93 4.01 -4.17
N SER A 61 -13.57 2.86 -4.40
CA SER A 61 -12.91 1.54 -4.31
C SER A 61 -11.77 1.33 -5.32
N SER A 62 -11.73 2.11 -6.40
CA SER A 62 -10.63 2.17 -7.37
C SER A 62 -9.37 2.82 -6.81
N ASN A 63 -9.46 3.55 -5.70
CA ASN A 63 -8.32 4.16 -5.03
C ASN A 63 -7.74 3.20 -3.98
N ARG A 64 -6.56 2.66 -4.26
CA ARG A 64 -5.95 1.60 -3.46
C ARG A 64 -4.46 1.81 -3.28
N LEU A 65 -3.99 1.83 -2.04
CA LEU A 65 -2.56 1.82 -1.70
C LEU A 65 -2.17 0.41 -1.29
N THR A 66 -1.16 -0.15 -1.95
CA THR A 66 -0.59 -1.45 -1.62
C THR A 66 0.85 -1.28 -1.14
N ILE A 67 1.17 -1.81 0.04
CA ILE A 67 2.53 -1.89 0.58
C ILE A 67 2.89 -3.36 0.71
N LEU A 68 3.86 -3.81 -0.08
CA LEU A 68 4.35 -5.18 -0.05
C LEU A 68 5.76 -5.20 0.53
N ALA A 69 5.95 -5.92 1.63
CA ALA A 69 7.28 -6.21 2.17
C ALA A 69 8.06 -7.12 1.22
N LYS A 70 9.36 -6.85 1.08
CA LYS A 70 10.27 -7.62 0.24
C LYS A 70 11.51 -8.02 1.05
N LYS A 71 11.95 -9.27 0.89
CA LYS A 71 13.19 -9.77 1.50
C LYS A 71 14.44 -9.03 1.03
N SER A 72 14.42 -8.55 -0.21
CA SER A 72 15.51 -7.80 -0.81
C SER A 72 14.98 -6.55 -1.52
N MET A 73 15.88 -5.60 -1.76
CA MET A 73 15.55 -4.39 -2.52
C MET A 73 15.14 -4.79 -3.95
N TRP A 74 14.01 -4.24 -4.40
CA TRP A 74 13.58 -4.43 -5.78
C TRP A 74 14.53 -3.70 -6.75
N ALA A 75 14.66 -4.24 -7.97
CA ALA A 75 15.52 -3.66 -9.00
C ALA A 75 15.23 -2.18 -9.23
N SER A 76 16.29 -1.36 -9.21
CA SER A 76 16.24 0.04 -9.59
C SER A 76 16.59 0.18 -11.07
N HIS A 77 15.87 1.04 -11.78
CA HIS A 77 16.11 1.39 -13.17
C HIS A 77 16.76 2.78 -13.26
N GLN A 78 17.72 2.96 -14.17
CA GLN A 78 18.30 4.29 -14.41
C GLN A 78 17.25 5.29 -14.96
N TYR A 79 16.30 4.78 -15.74
CA TYR A 79 15.19 5.51 -16.34
C TYR A 79 13.86 4.83 -16.01
N PRO A 80 12.73 5.56 -15.89
CA PRO A 80 11.45 4.92 -15.69
C PRO A 80 11.08 4.12 -16.95
N PRO A 81 10.42 2.96 -16.81
CA PRO A 81 9.78 2.29 -17.94
C PRO A 81 8.78 3.23 -18.63
N ASN A 82 8.47 3.00 -19.91
CA ASN A 82 7.36 3.71 -20.56
C ASN A 82 6.03 3.40 -19.87
N VAL A 83 5.12 4.38 -19.84
CA VAL A 83 3.74 4.14 -19.39
C VAL A 83 3.02 3.34 -20.48
N LYS A 84 2.37 2.25 -20.07
CA LYS A 84 1.51 1.46 -20.95
C LYS A 84 0.08 1.97 -20.86
N GLY A 85 -0.59 2.05 -22.00
CA GLY A 85 -1.98 2.47 -22.08
C GLY A 85 -2.64 1.95 -23.36
N GLN A 86 -3.83 2.47 -23.67
CA GLN A 86 -4.57 2.14 -24.88
C GLN A 86 -5.18 3.41 -25.48
N LYS A 87 -5.33 3.44 -26.80
CA LYS A 87 -6.00 4.52 -27.52
C LYS A 87 -7.05 3.94 -28.46
N LEU A 88 -8.25 4.52 -28.46
CA LEU A 88 -9.29 4.20 -29.42
C LEU A 88 -8.97 4.83 -30.78
N VAL A 89 -8.81 4.00 -31.82
CA VAL A 89 -8.59 4.43 -33.20
C VAL A 89 -9.55 3.64 -34.08
N ASN A 90 -10.47 4.31 -34.76
CA ASN A 90 -11.47 3.69 -35.65
C ASN A 90 -12.32 2.57 -35.00
N GLY A 91 -12.58 2.68 -33.69
CA GLY A 91 -13.35 1.67 -32.95
C GLY A 91 -12.51 0.58 -32.27
N ASP A 92 -11.21 0.51 -32.57
CA ASP A 92 -10.30 -0.48 -32.00
C ASP A 92 -9.39 0.13 -30.91
N PHE A 93 -9.17 -0.62 -29.82
CA PHE A 93 -8.22 -0.25 -28.77
C PHE A 93 -6.80 -0.70 -29.16
N ILE A 94 -5.95 0.27 -29.49
CA ILE A 94 -4.55 0.02 -29.85
C ILE A 94 -3.65 0.27 -28.63
N PRO A 95 -2.76 -0.66 -28.24
CA PRO A 95 -1.79 -0.44 -27.18
C PRO A 95 -0.89 0.76 -27.48
N THR A 96 -0.63 1.58 -26.46
CA THR A 96 0.33 2.69 -26.55
C THR A 96 1.44 2.52 -25.52
N SER A 97 2.60 3.09 -25.84
CA SER A 97 3.76 3.14 -24.95
C SER A 97 4.32 4.54 -24.99
N LYS A 98 4.22 5.28 -23.86
CA LYS A 98 4.63 6.68 -23.79
C LYS A 98 5.88 6.84 -22.92
N PRO A 99 6.92 7.55 -23.38
CA PRO A 99 8.07 7.87 -22.54
C PRO A 99 7.64 8.76 -21.37
N GLN A 100 8.31 8.61 -20.24
CA GLN A 100 8.07 9.41 -19.04
C GLN A 100 9.38 9.73 -18.32
N VAL A 101 9.29 10.61 -17.33
CA VAL A 101 10.38 10.91 -16.39
C VAL A 101 9.98 10.47 -14.98
N PHE A 102 10.97 10.16 -14.15
CA PHE A 102 10.69 9.93 -12.73
C PHE A 102 10.11 11.19 -12.11
N ARG A 103 9.07 11.01 -11.31
CA ARG A 103 8.55 12.03 -10.40
C ARG A 103 9.19 11.81 -9.02
N SER A 104 8.93 12.70 -8.07
CA SER A 104 9.50 12.59 -6.72
C SER A 104 8.47 12.88 -5.65
N ALA A 105 8.53 12.11 -4.58
CA ALA A 105 7.74 12.32 -3.37
C ALA A 105 8.63 12.15 -2.14
N THR A 106 8.10 12.47 -0.97
CA THR A 106 8.78 12.24 0.32
C THR A 106 8.08 11.10 1.04
N ILE A 107 8.85 10.23 1.69
CA ILE A 107 8.37 9.17 2.58
C ILE A 107 9.23 9.17 3.83
N MET A 108 8.63 9.40 5.01
CA MET A 108 9.36 9.48 6.29
C MET A 108 10.62 10.37 6.22
N GLY A 109 10.51 11.54 5.58
CA GLY A 109 11.61 12.50 5.40
C GLY A 109 12.63 12.13 4.31
N LYS A 110 12.54 10.95 3.68
CA LYS A 110 13.39 10.56 2.55
C LYS A 110 12.73 10.91 1.22
N ARG A 111 13.47 11.56 0.32
CA ARG A 111 13.01 11.80 -1.05
C ARG A 111 13.16 10.51 -1.87
N ILE A 112 12.07 10.05 -2.48
CA ILE A 112 12.05 8.86 -3.35
C ILE A 112 11.57 9.21 -4.75
N LYS A 113 11.98 8.40 -5.72
CA LYS A 113 11.47 8.47 -7.08
C LYS A 113 10.25 7.58 -7.23
N TYR A 114 9.30 7.99 -8.06
CA TYR A 114 8.19 7.16 -8.47
C TYR A 114 7.85 7.39 -9.94
N TYR A 115 7.11 6.45 -10.52
CA TYR A 115 6.70 6.51 -11.93
C TYR A 115 5.31 5.88 -12.10
N GLN A 116 4.69 6.13 -13.24
CA GLN A 116 3.39 5.57 -13.59
C GLN A 116 3.59 4.23 -14.31
N THR A 117 2.92 3.18 -13.85
CA THR A 117 3.00 1.84 -14.46
C THR A 117 1.90 1.61 -15.49
N ASP A 118 0.75 2.29 -15.33
CA ASP A 118 -0.42 2.12 -16.18
C ASP A 118 -1.18 3.45 -16.34
N GLU A 119 -1.65 3.76 -17.56
CA GLU A 119 -2.47 4.94 -17.85
C GLU A 119 -3.87 4.89 -17.22
N GLY A 120 -4.31 3.71 -16.80
CA GLY A 120 -5.70 3.44 -16.52
C GLY A 120 -6.47 3.16 -17.81
N SER A 121 -7.70 2.72 -17.62
CA SER A 121 -8.68 2.49 -18.68
C SER A 121 -10.01 3.13 -18.26
N GLY A 122 -11.05 3.04 -19.10
CA GLY A 122 -12.38 3.52 -18.69
C GLY A 122 -12.91 2.88 -17.40
N ALA A 123 -12.44 1.68 -17.04
CA ALA A 123 -12.82 0.96 -15.83
C ALA A 123 -11.73 0.95 -14.75
N ASP A 124 -10.46 1.14 -15.11
CA ASP A 124 -9.32 1.02 -14.20
C ASP A 124 -8.66 2.36 -13.93
N ALA A 125 -8.36 2.66 -12.67
CA ALA A 125 -7.62 3.86 -12.34
C ALA A 125 -6.16 3.77 -12.81
N PRO A 126 -5.51 4.91 -13.09
CA PRO A 126 -4.06 4.95 -13.32
C PRO A 126 -3.30 4.35 -12.15
N ARG A 127 -2.15 3.73 -12.43
CA ARG A 127 -1.33 3.07 -11.40
C ARG A 127 0.07 3.66 -11.32
N PHE A 128 0.55 3.86 -10.10
CA PHE A 128 1.85 4.45 -9.80
C PHE A 128 2.65 3.54 -8.87
N ARG A 129 3.97 3.58 -8.98
CA ARG A 129 4.90 2.76 -8.19
C ARG A 129 6.08 3.57 -7.68
N ALA A 130 6.36 3.44 -6.38
CA ALA A 130 7.56 3.97 -5.76
C ALA A 130 8.76 3.07 -6.04
N MET A 131 9.91 3.67 -6.26
CA MET A 131 11.12 2.99 -6.71
C MET A 131 12.03 2.66 -5.53
N GLY A 132 12.39 1.38 -5.36
CA GLY A 132 13.47 0.94 -4.48
C GLY A 132 13.33 1.42 -3.03
N VAL A 133 12.14 1.25 -2.42
CA VAL A 133 11.86 1.84 -1.10
C VAL A 133 12.51 1.02 0.01
N GLN A 134 13.46 1.64 0.73
CA GLN A 134 14.05 1.10 1.95
C GLN A 134 13.87 2.08 3.11
N LEU A 135 13.15 1.64 4.14
CA LEU A 135 12.80 2.46 5.29
C LEU A 135 13.51 1.94 6.54
N THR A 136 13.80 2.86 7.46
CA THR A 136 14.52 2.60 8.71
C THR A 136 13.69 3.13 9.86
N THR A 137 13.40 2.30 10.86
CA THR A 137 12.71 2.76 12.08
C THR A 137 13.60 3.65 12.94
N PRO A 138 13.03 4.41 13.88
CA PRO A 138 13.81 5.11 14.91
C PRO A 138 14.72 4.17 15.71
N SER A 139 14.33 2.89 15.86
CA SER A 139 15.15 1.85 16.51
C SER A 139 16.28 1.29 15.63
N GLY A 140 16.39 1.75 14.37
CA GLY A 140 17.41 1.31 13.43
C GLY A 140 17.07 0.06 12.60
N ALA A 141 15.88 -0.52 12.77
CA ALA A 141 15.45 -1.67 11.98
C ALA A 141 15.16 -1.25 10.53
N VAL A 142 15.64 -2.03 9.56
CA VAL A 142 15.53 -1.73 8.12
C VAL A 142 14.55 -2.70 7.46
N GLY A 143 13.74 -2.21 6.53
CA GLY A 143 12.88 -3.03 5.66
C GLY A 143 12.88 -2.54 4.22
N ASN A 144 12.60 -3.45 3.28
CA ASN A 144 12.44 -3.14 1.85
C ASN A 144 10.97 -3.30 1.45
N TYR A 145 10.48 -2.39 0.61
CA TYR A 145 9.07 -2.32 0.25
C TYR A 145 8.88 -2.05 -1.25
N LEU A 146 7.85 -2.66 -1.81
CA LEU A 146 7.23 -2.24 -3.07
C LEU A 146 5.94 -1.54 -2.70
N ILE A 147 5.80 -0.28 -3.11
CA ILE A 147 4.64 0.56 -2.80
C ILE A 147 3.98 0.97 -4.11
N ASP A 148 2.73 0.55 -4.27
CA ASP A 148 1.90 0.83 -5.43
C ASP A 148 0.65 1.60 -5.03
N TYR A 149 0.17 2.42 -5.94
CA TYR A 149 -1.09 3.14 -5.79
C TYR A 149 -1.90 3.10 -7.07
N GLU A 150 -3.16 2.71 -6.96
CA GLU A 150 -4.17 2.83 -7.99
C GLU A 150 -5.03 4.05 -7.63
N GLY A 151 -5.23 4.99 -8.54
CA GLY A 151 -5.97 6.24 -8.30
C GLY A 151 -5.35 7.46 -8.97
N GLU A 152 -5.58 8.65 -8.42
CA GLU A 152 -4.97 9.89 -8.91
C GLU A 152 -3.51 10.07 -8.42
N GLU A 153 -2.64 10.59 -9.28
CA GLU A 153 -1.22 10.78 -8.94
C GLU A 153 -1.00 11.64 -7.68
N LYS A 154 -1.77 12.72 -7.54
CA LYS A 154 -1.66 13.65 -6.41
C LYS A 154 -1.88 12.94 -5.08
N GLU A 155 -2.80 11.98 -5.07
CA GLU A 155 -3.11 11.16 -3.90
C GLU A 155 -1.96 10.23 -3.60
N PHE A 156 -1.30 9.64 -4.60
CA PHE A 156 -0.14 8.78 -4.35
C PHE A 156 0.97 9.52 -3.60
N SER A 157 1.34 10.71 -4.08
CA SER A 157 2.36 11.54 -3.43
C SER A 157 1.97 11.94 -2.01
N LEU A 158 0.69 12.26 -1.80
CA LEU A 158 0.14 12.52 -0.46
C LEU A 158 0.27 11.29 0.44
N ARG A 159 -0.12 10.09 -0.03
CA ARG A 159 -0.03 8.85 0.78
C ARG A 159 1.38 8.52 1.18
N LEU A 160 2.35 8.69 0.28
CA LEU A 160 3.76 8.46 0.60
C LEU A 160 4.25 9.41 1.70
N ALA A 161 3.85 10.68 1.64
CA ALA A 161 4.24 11.68 2.64
C ALA A 161 3.67 11.40 4.04
N GLU A 162 2.57 10.65 4.12
CA GLU A 162 1.88 10.31 5.36
C GLU A 162 2.31 8.97 5.96
N MET A 163 3.20 8.23 5.29
CA MET A 163 3.69 6.98 5.84
C MET A 163 4.57 7.24 7.08
N GLY A 164 4.33 6.45 8.12
CA GLY A 164 5.05 6.50 9.39
C GLY A 164 5.13 5.12 10.03
N TRP A 165 5.57 5.11 11.29
CA TRP A 165 5.71 3.91 12.12
C TRP A 165 4.61 3.89 13.17
#